data_AF-A0A8J7P6I4-F1
#
_entry.id   AF-A0A8J7P6I4-F1
#
_cell.length_a   1.000
_cell.length_b   1.000
_cell.length_c   1.000
_cell.angle_alpha   90.00
_cell.angle_beta   90.00
_cell.angle_gamma   90.00
#
_symmetry.space_group_name_H-M   'P 1'
#
loop_
_entity.id
_entity.type
_entity.pdbx_description
1 polymer ?
#
loop_
_entity_poly.entity_id
_entity_poly.type
_entity_poly.pdbx_seq_one_letter_code
_entity_poly.pdbx_strand_id
1 'polypeptide(L)'
;MYKLNFKKRMWIVKQYLKGKPTSDIASAQNVSRMTISKIVRAYKQYSWEELKDHKTGRPETKLSKNAEIIILDLRKRYAYGACHIEQILRKKGFGISHSTNRKASS
;
A
#
# COMPACT_ATOMS: atom_id res chain seq x y z
N MET A 1 17.23 12.23 -2.73
CA MET A 1 16.90 11.23 -3.78
C MET A 1 15.45 11.46 -4.21
N TYR A 2 15.21 12.03 -5.39
CA TYR A 2 13.84 12.33 -5.86
C TYR A 2 13.10 11.04 -6.24
N LYS A 3 11.90 10.85 -5.70
CA LYS A 3 11.02 9.71 -6.03
C LYS A 3 10.64 9.77 -7.51
N LEU A 4 10.81 8.68 -8.26
CA LEU A 4 10.32 8.58 -9.63
C LEU A 4 8.79 8.49 -9.65
N ASN A 5 8.15 9.53 -10.17
CA ASN A 5 6.71 9.57 -10.45
C ASN A 5 6.32 8.53 -11.52
N PHE A 6 5.08 8.05 -11.46
CA PHE A 6 4.49 7.12 -12.44
C PHE A 6 4.76 7.51 -13.91
N LYS A 7 4.56 8.79 -14.26
CA LYS A 7 4.80 9.29 -15.63
C LYS A 7 6.23 9.03 -16.12
N LYS A 8 7.23 9.21 -15.23
CA LYS A 8 8.65 8.97 -15.57
C LYS A 8 8.91 7.48 -15.77
N ARG A 9 8.35 6.62 -14.91
CA ARG A 9 8.48 5.16 -15.05
C ARG A 9 7.85 4.66 -16.35
N MET A 10 6.67 5.17 -16.70
CA MET A 10 6.05 4.85 -18.00
C MET A 10 6.90 5.29 -19.17
N TRP A 11 7.50 6.49 -19.10
CA TRP A 11 8.37 6.98 -20.16
C TRP A 11 9.61 6.09 -20.32
N ILE A 12 10.24 5.66 -19.22
CA ILE A 12 11.37 4.71 -19.22
C ILE A 12 11.00 3.42 -19.94
N VAL A 13 9.86 2.81 -19.58
CA VAL A 13 9.40 1.56 -20.22
C VAL A 13 9.10 1.77 -21.71
N LYS A 14 8.45 2.89 -22.09
CA LYS A 14 8.22 3.22 -23.50
C LYS A 14 9.52 3.37 -24.29
N GLN A 15 10.56 4.00 -23.74
CA GLN A 15 11.85 4.12 -24.42
C GLN A 15 12.56 2.76 -24.52
N TYR A 16 12.46 1.92 -23.50
CA TYR A 16 13.00 0.56 -23.53
C TYR A 16 12.32 -0.29 -24.61
N LEU A 17 10.99 -0.21 -24.74
CA LEU A 17 10.23 -0.90 -25.79
C LEU A 17 10.57 -0.40 -27.21
N LYS A 18 11.02 0.85 -27.35
CA LYS A 18 11.55 1.40 -28.60
C LYS A 18 12.96 0.90 -28.95
N GLY A 19 13.57 0.06 -28.11
CA GLY A 19 14.91 -0.48 -28.32
C GLY A 19 16.05 0.47 -27.95
N LYS A 20 15.78 1.57 -27.23
CA LYS A 20 16.85 2.46 -26.78
C LYS A 20 17.73 1.80 -25.72
N PRO A 21 19.06 2.04 -25.74
CA PRO A 21 19.95 1.48 -24.74
C PRO A 21 19.67 2.09 -23.36
N THR A 22 19.83 1.26 -22.32
CA THR A 22 19.53 1.66 -20.94
C THR A 22 20.45 2.76 -20.42
N SER A 23 21.65 2.92 -20.99
CA SER A 23 22.59 4.02 -20.74
C SER A 23 21.97 5.37 -21.08
N ASP A 24 21.37 5.49 -22.26
CA ASP A 24 20.84 6.76 -22.76
C ASP A 24 19.58 7.16 -21.98
N ILE A 25 18.76 6.17 -21.63
CA ILE A 25 17.57 6.37 -20.80
C ILE A 25 17.99 6.80 -19.37
N ALA A 26 19.08 6.24 -18.84
CA ALA A 26 19.63 6.60 -17.52
C ALA A 26 20.12 8.04 -17.50
N SER A 27 20.89 8.44 -18.52
CA SER A 27 21.38 9.81 -18.69
C SER A 27 20.23 10.80 -18.85
N ALA A 28 19.23 10.48 -19.68
CA ALA A 28 18.08 11.37 -19.94
C ALA A 28 17.21 11.62 -18.71
N GLN A 29 17.09 10.64 -17.80
CA GLN A 29 16.29 10.77 -16.58
C GLN A 29 17.12 11.11 -15.34
N ASN A 30 18.45 11.20 -15.47
CA ASN A 30 19.41 11.35 -14.38
C ASN A 30 19.17 10.33 -13.25
N VAL A 31 19.10 9.05 -13.64
CA VAL A 31 18.87 7.92 -12.73
C VAL A 31 19.94 6.86 -12.95
N SER A 32 20.26 6.11 -11.89
CA SER A 32 21.16 4.96 -12.04
C SER A 32 20.58 3.92 -13.02
N ARG A 33 21.46 3.31 -13.82
CA ARG A 33 21.14 2.15 -14.67
C ARG A 33 20.42 1.06 -13.89
N MET A 34 20.78 0.87 -12.62
CA MET A 34 20.19 -0.13 -11.73
C MET A 34 18.70 0.14 -11.45
N THR A 35 18.31 1.42 -11.37
CA THR A 35 16.91 1.83 -11.21
C THR A 35 16.09 1.49 -12.45
N ILE A 36 16.66 1.71 -13.65
CA ILE A 36 16.01 1.33 -14.92
C ILE A 36 15.83 -0.17 -14.99
N SER A 37 16.87 -0.96 -14.68
CA SER A 37 16.76 -2.42 -14.68
C SER A 37 15.68 -2.92 -13.71
N LYS A 38 15.56 -2.32 -12.52
CA LYS A 38 14.46 -2.64 -11.58
C LYS A 38 13.08 -2.34 -12.18
N ILE A 39 12.91 -1.18 -12.80
CA ILE A 39 11.64 -0.77 -13.45
C ILE A 39 11.28 -1.72 -14.59
N VAL A 40 12.25 -2.07 -15.45
CA VAL A 40 12.05 -2.99 -16.57
C VAL A 40 11.73 -4.40 -16.07
N ARG A 41 12.40 -4.87 -15.01
CA ARG A 41 12.11 -6.17 -14.40
C ARG A 41 10.69 -6.23 -13.83
N ALA A 42 10.28 -5.20 -13.09
CA ALA A 42 8.93 -5.09 -12.56
C ALA A 42 7.88 -5.10 -13.69
N TYR A 43 8.13 -4.35 -14.77
CA TYR A 43 7.28 -4.36 -15.96
C TYR A 43 7.16 -5.76 -16.59
N LYS A 44 8.27 -6.51 -16.72
CA LYS A 44 8.25 -7.87 -17.29
C LYS A 44 7.50 -8.88 -16.43
N GLN A 45 7.47 -8.69 -15.10
CA GLN A 45 6.83 -9.63 -14.19
C GLN A 45 5.34 -9.35 -13.98
N TYR A 46 4.93 -8.08 -13.95
CA TYR A 46 3.60 -7.68 -13.47
C TYR A 46 2.92 -6.62 -14.36
N SER A 47 3.44 -6.40 -15.58
CA SER A 47 2.90 -5.45 -16.56
C SER A 47 2.84 -3.99 -16.03
N TRP A 48 2.00 -3.15 -16.63
CA TRP A 48 1.91 -1.72 -16.33
C TRP A 48 1.36 -1.38 -14.93
N GLU A 49 0.77 -2.35 -14.23
CA GLU A 49 0.08 -2.13 -12.96
C GLU A 49 1.07 -1.86 -11.81
N GLU A 50 2.18 -2.59 -11.73
CA GLU A 50 3.26 -2.39 -10.75
C GLU A 50 4.01 -1.06 -10.91
N LEU A 51 3.88 -0.40 -12.07
CA LEU A 51 4.51 0.90 -12.25
C LEU A 51 3.77 1.98 -11.46
N LYS A 52 2.48 1.78 -11.16
CA LYS A 52 1.67 2.73 -10.39
C LYS A 52 2.25 2.91 -9.00
N ASP A 53 2.09 4.10 -8.45
CA ASP A 53 2.41 4.35 -7.05
C ASP A 53 1.44 3.52 -6.19
N HIS A 54 1.88 2.35 -5.74
CA HIS A 54 1.20 1.64 -4.66
C HIS A 54 1.28 2.54 -3.43
N LYS A 55 0.13 2.80 -2.78
CA LYS A 55 0.11 3.48 -1.49
C LYS A 55 0.97 2.64 -0.53
N THR A 56 2.16 3.12 -0.24
CA THR A 56 3.07 2.48 0.71
C THR A 56 2.41 2.54 2.09
N GLY A 57 1.94 1.40 2.58
CA GLY A 57 1.27 1.30 3.87
C GLY A 57 0.74 -0.11 4.12
N ARG A 58 0.50 -0.46 5.39
CA ARG A 58 -0.23 -1.67 5.75
C ARG A 58 -1.59 -1.64 5.04
N PRO A 59 -2.03 -2.72 4.39
CA PRO A 59 -3.35 -2.76 3.78
C PRO A 59 -4.38 -2.30 4.82
N GLU A 60 -5.20 -1.32 4.45
CA GLU A 60 -6.29 -0.87 5.32
C GLU A 60 -7.18 -2.09 5.58
N THR A 61 -7.16 -2.56 6.82
CA THR A 61 -8.04 -3.65 7.23
C THR A 61 -9.45 -3.09 7.18
N LYS A 62 -10.19 -3.40 6.11
CA LYS A 62 -11.61 -3.05 6.02
C LYS A 62 -12.32 -3.71 7.20
N LEU A 63 -12.70 -2.90 8.18
CA LEU A 63 -13.58 -3.32 9.25
C LEU A 63 -14.91 -3.75 8.64
N SER A 64 -15.40 -4.92 9.04
CA SER A 64 -16.79 -5.27 8.76
C SER A 64 -17.70 -4.30 9.50
N LYS A 65 -18.75 -3.81 8.83
CA LYS A 65 -19.76 -2.91 9.44
C LYS A 65 -20.32 -3.49 10.76
N ASN A 66 -20.46 -4.81 10.84
CA ASN A 66 -20.94 -5.49 12.05
C ASN A 66 -19.97 -5.33 13.22
N ALA A 67 -18.66 -5.41 12.95
CA ALA A 67 -17.66 -5.23 13.99
C ALA A 67 -17.59 -3.77 14.45
N GLU A 68 -17.73 -2.81 13.54
CA GLU A 68 -17.79 -1.39 13.87
C GLU A 68 -18.97 -1.06 14.81
N ILE A 69 -20.16 -1.57 14.51
CA ILE A 69 -21.34 -1.41 15.37
C ILE A 69 -21.07 -1.97 16.77
N ILE A 70 -20.48 -3.16 16.86
CA ILE A 70 -20.15 -3.79 18.16
C ILE A 70 -19.11 -2.96 18.92
N ILE A 71 -18.09 -2.41 18.24
CA ILE A 71 -17.06 -1.57 18.86
C ILE A 71 -17.69 -0.29 19.43
N LEU A 72 -18.55 0.38 18.65
CA LEU A 72 -19.24 1.60 19.07
C LEU A 72 -20.18 1.34 20.25
N ASP A 73 -20.92 0.22 20.21
CA ASP A 73 -21.82 -0.18 21.28
C ASP A 73 -21.08 -0.49 22.58
N LEU A 74 -19.99 -1.27 22.52
CA LEU A 74 -19.15 -1.59 23.69
C LEU A 74 -18.52 -0.34 24.29
N ARG A 75 -18.10 0.63 23.47
CA ARG A 75 -17.57 1.91 23.97
C ARG A 75 -18.65 2.78 24.60
N LYS A 76 -19.84 2.85 24.00
CA LYS A 76 -20.96 3.65 24.53
C LYS A 76 -21.48 3.09 25.86
N ARG A 77 -21.58 1.77 26.00
CA ARG A 77 -22.12 1.13 27.20
C ARG A 77 -21.12 1.03 28.35
N TYR A 78 -19.84 0.75 28.05
CA TYR A 78 -18.87 0.35 29.06
C TYR A 78 -17.55 1.14 29.05
N ALA A 79 -17.38 2.09 28.12
CA ALA A 79 -16.15 2.88 27.96
C ALA A 79 -14.86 2.03 27.83
N TYR A 80 -14.96 0.82 27.30
CA TYR A 80 -13.83 -0.11 27.24
C TYR A 80 -12.69 0.39 26.33
N GLY A 81 -11.46 0.16 26.81
CA GLY A 81 -10.25 0.39 26.02
C GLY A 81 -10.13 -0.56 24.83
N ALA A 82 -9.40 -0.13 23.80
CA ALA A 82 -9.17 -0.91 22.57
C ALA A 82 -8.57 -2.31 22.81
N CYS A 83 -7.82 -2.49 23.92
CA CYS A 83 -7.29 -3.78 24.36
C CYS A 83 -8.39 -4.77 24.73
N HIS A 84 -9.33 -4.32 25.55
CA HIS A 84 -10.43 -5.14 26.04
C HIS A 84 -11.44 -5.48 24.91
N ILE A 85 -11.69 -4.51 24.02
CA ILE A 85 -12.59 -4.71 22.87
C ILE A 85 -12.05 -5.77 21.90
N GLU A 86 -10.74 -5.80 21.63
CA GLU A 86 -10.17 -6.90 20.81
C GLU A 86 -10.38 -8.27 21.47
N GLN A 87 -10.19 -8.40 22.78
CA GLN A 87 -10.39 -9.68 23.45
C GLN A 87 -11.84 -10.18 23.29
N ILE A 88 -12.81 -9.27 23.38
CA ILE A 88 -14.24 -9.57 23.15
C ILE A 88 -14.48 -9.93 21.68
N LEU A 89 -13.92 -9.16 20.75
CA LEU A 89 -14.06 -9.40 19.31
C LEU A 89 -13.43 -10.73 18.89
N ARG A 90 -12.25 -11.07 19.42
CA ARG A 90 -11.56 -12.34 19.19
C ARG A 90 -12.38 -13.52 19.69
N LYS A 91 -13.03 -13.41 20.86
CA LYS A 91 -13.97 -14.43 21.36
C LYS A 91 -15.20 -14.59 20.47
N LYS A 92 -15.65 -13.50 19.82
CA LYS A 92 -16.76 -13.52 18.85
C LYS A 92 -16.33 -13.98 17.44
N GLY A 93 -15.07 -14.36 17.23
CA GLY A 93 -14.56 -14.83 15.94
C GLY A 93 -14.08 -13.72 14.99
N PHE A 94 -14.00 -12.47 15.46
CA PHE A 94 -13.45 -11.36 14.66
C PHE A 94 -11.93 -11.26 14.86
N GLY A 95 -11.16 -11.41 13.78
CA GLY A 95 -9.70 -11.23 13.76
C GLY A 95 -9.25 -9.78 13.68
N ILE A 96 -9.74 -8.91 14.57
CA ILE A 96 -9.48 -7.46 14.50
C ILE A 96 -8.44 -7.06 15.54
N SER A 97 -7.35 -6.43 15.08
CA SER A 97 -6.26 -5.98 15.95
C SER A 97 -6.57 -4.67 16.71
N HIS A 98 -5.92 -4.46 17.85
CA HIS A 98 -6.06 -3.29 18.72
C HIS A 98 -5.80 -1.98 17.95
N SER A 99 -4.85 -2.01 17.00
CA SER A 99 -4.52 -0.87 16.14
C SER A 99 -5.68 -0.45 15.23
N THR A 100 -6.50 -1.41 14.81
CA THR A 100 -7.70 -1.18 13.99
C THR A 100 -8.83 -0.61 14.85
N ASN A 101 -9.00 -1.10 16.09
CA ASN A 101 -10.00 -0.60 17.03
C ASN A 101 -9.76 0.87 17.45
N ARG A 102 -8.50 1.32 17.54
CA ARG A 102 -8.19 2.74 17.83
C ARG A 102 -8.68 3.67 16.73
N LYS A 103 -8.55 3.25 15.46
CA LYS A 103 -8.92 4.06 14.29
C LYS A 103 -10.43 4.18 14.08
N ALA A 104 -11.23 3.21 14.53
CA ALA A 104 -12.70 3.25 14.44
C ALA A 104 -13.37 4.30 15.35
N SER A 105 -12.60 5.18 15.98
CA SER A 105 -13.06 6.18 16.96
C SER A 105 -12.37 7.54 16.79
N SER A 106 -11.64 7.73 15.69
CA SER A 106 -11.07 9.02 15.29
C SER A 106 -11.92 9.67 14.22
#